data_AF-A0A7X7PQB4-F1
#
_entry.id   AF-A0A7X7PQB4-F1
#
_cell.length_a   1.000
_cell.length_b   1.000
_cell.length_c   1.000
_cell.angle_alpha   90.00
_cell.angle_beta   90.00
_cell.angle_gamma   90.00
#
_symmetry.space_group_name_H-M   'P 1'
#
loop_
_entity.id
_entity.type
_entity.pdbx_description
1 polymer ?
#
loop_
_entity_poly.entity_id
_entity_poly.type
_entity_poly.pdbx_seq_one_letter_code
_entity_poly.pdbx_strand_id
1 'polypeptide(L)'
;FWAQSAGNYRKSHWMGDFTDPDHDNWLNWDGLQGSPPQTIWVPEGRRISAALVWDDAWSGATQDYDLYLYRWDGEYRLVAESTNRQNGTAAACPAEEIDYMAPSSGVYVWSIWRYSATRTDVDFDFLTTTDYLDDGYGGSYFDYARSIAIPADNRSAGSMAVAAVGRGPDFAQEFYSSEGPTRDGRIAPEIAGPCGVQTSIGNFPGTSAAAPHVAGAAALVRQAFPAFSPAQVEDYLKANALDLGDPGPDNQYGYGLLRLPAPPASADGFVDVPPGHPYASAIAELSARGIIGGYDKNHFGSEDAVMRQQFAKMIVLSLALEPLPAEQCPFGDVGADWPYPRGYIATVAQRGITTGTAPGSFAPWDNIGRAQVVTMVVRALDNLRSGALVAPPGTSVGTLGNFSSIHAPAMTKAEHNGVLAGLIGFGPSWDPWQNATRGEVAQMLWNALRLLR
;
A
#
# COMPACT_ATOMS: atom_id res chain seq x y z
N PHE A 1 -10.09 15.42 -1.41
CA PHE A 1 -9.60 14.05 -1.52
C PHE A 1 -10.81 13.18 -1.76
N TRP A 2 -10.70 12.25 -2.69
CA TRP A 2 -11.79 11.39 -3.14
C TRP A 2 -11.23 9.96 -3.26
N ALA A 3 -11.88 9.00 -2.62
CA ALA A 3 -11.56 7.58 -2.79
C ALA A 3 -12.77 6.92 -3.45
N GLN A 4 -12.52 6.16 -4.50
CA GLN A 4 -13.53 5.50 -5.29
C GLN A 4 -13.24 4.01 -5.46
N SER A 5 -14.30 3.25 -5.69
CA SER A 5 -14.19 1.85 -6.07
C SER A 5 -13.43 1.73 -7.40
N ALA A 6 -12.46 0.82 -7.49
CA ALA A 6 -11.82 0.47 -8.77
C ALA A 6 -12.80 -0.16 -9.79
N GLY A 7 -13.86 -0.80 -9.29
CA GLY A 7 -14.85 -1.53 -10.09
C GLY A 7 -14.78 -3.03 -9.79
N ASN A 8 -15.92 -3.71 -9.88
CA ASN A 8 -15.99 -5.17 -9.72
C ASN A 8 -16.07 -5.88 -11.08
N TYR A 9 -15.38 -5.33 -12.08
CA TYR A 9 -15.59 -5.67 -13.48
C TYR A 9 -14.40 -6.39 -14.11
N ARG A 10 -13.41 -6.86 -13.31
CA ARG A 10 -12.20 -7.52 -13.84
C ARG A 10 -12.48 -8.61 -14.87
N LYS A 11 -13.54 -9.39 -14.66
CA LYS A 11 -13.95 -10.50 -15.54
C LYS A 11 -15.06 -10.15 -16.52
N SER A 12 -15.54 -8.92 -16.49
CA SER A 12 -16.68 -8.42 -17.26
C SER A 12 -16.33 -7.18 -18.05
N HIS A 13 -15.05 -6.81 -18.13
CA HIS A 13 -14.56 -5.65 -18.86
C HIS A 13 -13.39 -6.07 -19.76
N TRP A 14 -13.44 -5.64 -21.01
CA TRP A 14 -12.36 -5.69 -21.99
C TRP A 14 -11.99 -4.28 -22.40
N MET A 15 -10.70 -4.03 -22.58
CA MET A 15 -10.25 -2.80 -23.23
C MET A 15 -9.20 -3.15 -24.27
N GLY A 16 -9.36 -2.62 -25.49
CA GLY A 16 -8.46 -2.93 -26.59
C GLY A 16 -8.78 -2.18 -27.87
N ASP A 17 -7.82 -2.23 -28.80
CA ASP A 17 -7.94 -1.54 -30.09
C ASP A 17 -8.84 -2.31 -31.06
N PHE A 18 -9.51 -1.59 -31.97
CA PHE A 18 -10.10 -2.23 -33.13
C PHE A 18 -9.00 -2.83 -34.02
N THR A 19 -8.97 -4.15 -34.16
CA THR A 19 -8.05 -4.86 -35.05
C THR A 19 -8.83 -5.74 -36.04
N ASP A 20 -8.36 -5.73 -37.30
CA ASP A 20 -9.01 -6.41 -38.44
C ASP A 20 -7.93 -6.81 -39.46
N PRO A 21 -7.06 -7.78 -39.12
CA PRO A 21 -6.00 -8.28 -39.99
C PRO A 21 -6.49 -9.06 -41.22
N ASP A 22 -7.72 -9.56 -41.22
CA ASP A 22 -8.33 -10.27 -42.35
C ASP A 22 -9.22 -9.40 -43.25
N HIS A 23 -9.40 -8.13 -42.90
CA HIS A 23 -10.07 -7.10 -43.70
C HIS A 23 -11.55 -7.42 -43.96
N ASP A 24 -12.22 -8.06 -43.01
CA ASP A 24 -13.63 -8.38 -43.11
C ASP A 24 -14.54 -7.37 -42.38
N ASN A 25 -13.96 -6.39 -41.69
CA ASN A 25 -14.59 -5.35 -40.86
C ASN A 25 -15.18 -5.85 -39.53
N TRP A 26 -14.96 -7.09 -39.14
CA TRP A 26 -15.24 -7.55 -37.78
C TRP A 26 -14.02 -7.35 -36.88
N LEU A 27 -14.27 -7.11 -35.60
CA LEU A 27 -13.21 -7.09 -34.59
C LEU A 27 -12.63 -8.50 -34.39
N ASN A 28 -11.31 -8.61 -34.48
CA ASN A 28 -10.55 -9.75 -33.99
C ASN A 28 -10.11 -9.49 -32.54
N TRP A 29 -10.73 -10.19 -31.57
CA TRP A 29 -10.53 -9.94 -30.13
C TRP A 29 -9.10 -10.19 -29.65
N ASP A 30 -8.39 -11.13 -30.28
CA ASP A 30 -6.98 -11.45 -29.97
C ASP A 30 -5.97 -10.75 -30.89
N GLY A 31 -6.44 -9.92 -31.83
CA GLY A 31 -5.60 -9.24 -32.82
C GLY A 31 -5.05 -10.10 -33.95
N LEU A 32 -5.48 -11.36 -34.05
CA LEU A 32 -4.97 -12.32 -35.03
C LEU A 32 -6.03 -12.66 -36.09
N GLN A 33 -5.55 -12.97 -37.30
CA GLN A 33 -6.41 -13.49 -38.36
C GLN A 33 -7.04 -14.82 -37.90
N GLY A 34 -8.36 -14.93 -38.04
CA GLY A 34 -9.10 -16.09 -37.56
C GLY A 34 -9.29 -16.13 -36.04
N SER A 35 -9.21 -14.97 -35.37
CA SER A 35 -9.61 -14.79 -33.97
C SER A 35 -10.87 -15.61 -33.66
N PRO A 36 -10.87 -16.39 -32.57
CA PRO A 36 -12.09 -17.07 -32.15
C PRO A 36 -13.18 -16.05 -31.78
N PRO A 37 -14.46 -16.44 -31.88
CA PRO A 37 -15.57 -15.61 -31.46
C PRO A 37 -15.55 -15.38 -29.94
N GLN A 38 -15.97 -14.20 -29.48
CA GLN A 38 -16.17 -13.95 -28.07
C GLN A 38 -17.49 -14.55 -27.61
N THR A 39 -17.45 -15.68 -26.90
CA THR A 39 -18.65 -16.43 -26.52
C THR A 39 -18.94 -16.39 -25.04
N ILE A 40 -20.23 -16.47 -24.70
CA ILE A 40 -20.73 -16.61 -23.33
C ILE A 40 -21.86 -17.65 -23.27
N TRP A 41 -21.83 -18.55 -22.31
CA TRP A 41 -22.96 -19.42 -21.99
C TRP A 41 -23.91 -18.73 -21.02
N VAL A 42 -25.19 -18.67 -21.39
CA VAL A 42 -26.21 -17.96 -20.61
C VAL A 42 -27.41 -18.88 -20.38
N PRO A 43 -27.87 -19.06 -19.12
CA PRO A 43 -29.11 -19.78 -18.81
C PRO A 43 -30.36 -19.10 -19.37
N GLU A 44 -31.42 -19.89 -19.59
CA GLU A 44 -32.76 -19.39 -19.89
C GLU A 44 -33.24 -18.36 -18.86
N GLY A 45 -33.87 -17.29 -19.36
CA GLY A 45 -34.43 -16.22 -18.53
C GLY A 45 -33.40 -15.29 -17.90
N ARG A 46 -32.11 -15.41 -18.26
CA ARG A 46 -31.06 -14.48 -17.83
C ARG A 46 -30.93 -13.32 -18.81
N ARG A 47 -30.63 -12.15 -18.27
CA ARG A 47 -30.41 -10.92 -19.02
C ARG A 47 -28.96 -10.88 -19.51
N ILE A 48 -28.77 -10.60 -20.79
CA ILE A 48 -27.50 -10.39 -21.46
C ILE A 48 -27.43 -8.89 -21.75
N SER A 49 -26.57 -8.19 -21.02
CA SER A 49 -26.43 -6.74 -21.19
C SER A 49 -24.96 -6.35 -21.32
N ALA A 50 -24.65 -5.58 -22.36
CA ALA A 50 -23.31 -5.06 -22.61
C ALA A 50 -23.37 -3.64 -23.17
N ALA A 51 -22.33 -2.87 -22.85
CA ALA A 51 -22.06 -1.58 -23.45
C ALA A 51 -20.68 -1.60 -24.11
N LEU A 52 -20.63 -1.10 -25.34
CA LEU A 52 -19.41 -0.79 -26.07
C LEU A 52 -19.25 0.72 -26.07
N VAL A 53 -18.08 1.23 -25.70
CA VAL A 53 -17.74 2.65 -25.77
C VAL A 53 -16.38 2.80 -26.43
N TRP A 54 -16.17 3.83 -27.25
CA TRP A 54 -14.85 4.15 -27.80
C TRP A 54 -14.42 5.58 -27.51
N ASP A 55 -13.15 5.86 -27.81
CA ASP A 55 -12.43 7.08 -27.45
C ASP A 55 -12.76 8.34 -28.29
N ASP A 56 -13.86 8.33 -29.05
CA ASP A 56 -14.39 9.54 -29.69
C ASP A 56 -14.96 10.52 -28.65
N ALA A 57 -15.23 11.76 -29.07
CA ALA A 57 -15.89 12.72 -28.20
C ALA A 57 -17.34 12.33 -27.92
N TRP A 58 -17.78 12.44 -26.66
CA TRP A 58 -19.16 12.19 -26.23
C TRP A 58 -20.23 13.05 -26.93
N SER A 59 -19.83 14.15 -27.57
CA SER A 59 -20.68 14.86 -28.52
C SER A 59 -19.94 15.03 -29.83
N GLY A 60 -20.57 14.60 -30.92
CA GLY A 60 -19.98 14.68 -32.25
C GLY A 60 -19.06 13.52 -32.62
N ALA A 61 -19.30 12.31 -32.08
CA ALA A 61 -18.61 11.10 -32.52
C ALA A 61 -18.79 10.88 -34.03
N THR A 62 -17.71 10.46 -34.70
CA THR A 62 -17.62 10.29 -36.16
C THR A 62 -17.19 8.89 -36.59
N GLN A 63 -16.59 8.13 -35.68
CA GLN A 63 -16.36 6.71 -35.90
C GLN A 63 -17.63 5.96 -35.52
N ASP A 64 -18.16 5.18 -36.47
CA ASP A 64 -19.45 4.49 -36.36
C ASP A 64 -19.17 2.98 -36.32
N TYR A 65 -19.43 2.37 -35.17
CA TYR A 65 -19.25 0.95 -34.91
C TYR A 65 -20.56 0.37 -34.39
N ASP A 66 -20.91 -0.83 -34.87
CA ASP A 66 -22.15 -1.50 -34.50
C ASP A 66 -21.85 -2.70 -33.58
N LEU A 67 -22.68 -2.89 -32.56
CA LEU A 67 -22.60 -4.03 -31.66
C LEU A 67 -23.67 -5.06 -32.02
N TYR A 68 -23.28 -6.33 -32.09
CA TYR A 68 -24.17 -7.44 -32.40
C TYR A 68 -24.06 -8.53 -31.33
N LEU A 69 -25.20 -9.16 -31.06
CA LEU A 69 -25.32 -10.35 -30.24
C LEU A 69 -25.96 -11.47 -31.08
N TYR A 70 -25.21 -12.55 -31.27
CA TYR A 70 -25.68 -13.76 -31.92
C TYR A 70 -25.95 -14.86 -30.90
N ARG A 71 -26.82 -15.79 -31.24
CA ARG A 71 -26.93 -17.10 -30.61
C ARG A 71 -26.26 -18.14 -31.50
N TRP A 72 -25.49 -19.03 -30.90
CA TRP A 72 -24.87 -20.16 -31.59
C TRP A 72 -25.62 -21.46 -31.30
N ASP A 73 -26.12 -22.11 -32.35
CA ASP A 73 -26.71 -23.45 -32.30
C ASP A 73 -26.24 -24.37 -33.45
N GLY A 74 -25.03 -24.11 -33.94
CA GLY A 74 -24.44 -24.71 -35.15
C GLY A 74 -24.33 -23.72 -36.31
N GLU A 75 -25.11 -22.64 -36.24
CA GLU A 75 -25.02 -21.45 -37.10
C GLU A 75 -25.15 -20.20 -36.22
N TYR A 76 -24.65 -19.05 -36.71
CA TYR A 76 -24.82 -17.77 -36.03
C TYR A 76 -26.20 -17.19 -36.36
N ARG A 77 -27.06 -17.05 -35.35
CA ARG A 77 -28.37 -16.42 -35.48
C ARG A 77 -28.40 -15.10 -34.73
N LEU A 78 -28.61 -14.00 -35.45
CA LEU A 78 -28.71 -12.69 -34.83
C LEU A 78 -29.90 -12.64 -33.87
N VAL A 79 -29.67 -12.19 -32.63
CA VAL A 79 -30.72 -12.07 -31.60
C VAL A 79 -30.89 -10.65 -31.07
N ALA A 80 -29.86 -9.82 -31.12
CA ALA A 80 -29.94 -8.39 -30.83
C ALA A 80 -28.81 -7.63 -31.55
N GLU A 81 -29.04 -6.34 -31.80
CA GLU A 81 -28.06 -5.42 -32.40
C GLU A 81 -28.27 -4.02 -31.82
N SER A 82 -27.21 -3.23 -31.80
CA SER A 82 -27.24 -1.80 -31.52
C SER A 82 -26.42 -1.12 -32.62
N THR A 83 -27.10 -0.30 -33.42
CA THR A 83 -26.61 0.26 -34.69
C THR A 83 -26.85 1.78 -34.77
N ASN A 84 -26.73 2.46 -33.62
CA ASN A 84 -27.01 3.88 -33.57
C ASN A 84 -25.96 4.63 -34.38
N ARG A 85 -26.37 5.65 -35.14
CA ARG A 85 -25.45 6.29 -36.09
C ARG A 85 -24.59 7.36 -35.42
N GLN A 86 -23.25 7.23 -35.49
CA GLN A 86 -22.32 8.29 -35.10
C GLN A 86 -21.82 9.12 -36.30
N ASN A 87 -22.57 10.17 -36.64
CA ASN A 87 -22.37 11.01 -37.83
C ASN A 87 -21.86 12.44 -37.56
N GLY A 88 -21.25 12.68 -36.40
CA GLY A 88 -20.68 13.98 -36.01
C GLY A 88 -21.71 14.98 -35.47
N THR A 89 -22.97 14.57 -35.27
CA THR A 89 -23.99 15.44 -34.64
C THR A 89 -23.78 15.54 -33.12
N ALA A 90 -24.36 16.55 -32.49
CA ALA A 90 -24.25 16.73 -31.03
C ALA A 90 -24.85 15.56 -30.22
N ALA A 91 -25.73 14.76 -30.82
CA ALA A 91 -26.33 13.57 -30.20
C ALA A 91 -25.56 12.27 -30.53
N ALA A 92 -24.55 12.33 -31.40
CA ALA A 92 -23.69 11.18 -31.71
C ALA A 92 -22.75 10.92 -30.53
N CYS A 93 -23.13 9.98 -29.67
CA CYS A 93 -22.29 9.45 -28.60
C CYS A 93 -21.54 8.21 -29.10
N PRO A 94 -20.27 8.01 -28.70
CA PRO A 94 -19.43 6.90 -29.14
C PRO A 94 -19.74 5.64 -28.34
N ALA A 95 -21.00 5.19 -28.37
CA ALA A 95 -21.44 4.07 -27.56
C ALA A 95 -22.56 3.28 -28.22
N GLU A 96 -22.51 1.97 -28.04
CA GLU A 96 -23.57 1.03 -28.37
C GLU A 96 -23.95 0.21 -27.13
N GLU A 97 -25.23 -0.09 -26.95
CA GLU A 97 -25.73 -0.84 -25.80
C GLU A 97 -26.75 -1.89 -26.24
N ILE A 98 -26.52 -3.14 -25.84
CA ILE A 98 -27.48 -4.21 -26.03
C ILE A 98 -28.02 -4.64 -24.67
N ASP A 99 -29.33 -4.82 -24.62
CA ASP A 99 -30.01 -5.51 -23.54
C ASP A 99 -30.99 -6.56 -24.07
N TYR A 100 -30.76 -7.82 -23.73
CA TYR A 100 -31.47 -8.96 -24.27
C TYR A 100 -31.81 -10.00 -23.19
N MET A 101 -33.04 -10.53 -23.18
CA MET A 101 -33.41 -11.64 -22.31
C MET A 101 -33.29 -12.96 -23.05
N ALA A 102 -32.41 -13.85 -22.57
CA ALA A 102 -32.17 -15.16 -23.15
C ALA A 102 -33.45 -16.02 -23.11
N PRO A 103 -34.07 -16.36 -24.26
CA PRO A 103 -35.32 -17.13 -24.27
C PRO A 103 -35.10 -18.61 -23.97
N SER A 104 -33.86 -19.08 -23.97
CA SER A 104 -33.47 -20.44 -23.61
C SER A 104 -31.97 -20.49 -23.33
N SER A 105 -31.52 -21.48 -22.55
CA SER A 105 -30.10 -21.69 -22.27
C SER A 105 -29.31 -21.94 -23.56
N GLY A 106 -28.12 -21.36 -23.67
CA GLY A 106 -27.26 -21.56 -24.84
C GLY A 106 -26.03 -20.67 -24.87
N VAL A 107 -25.25 -20.82 -25.94
CA VAL A 107 -24.08 -19.99 -26.22
C VAL A 107 -24.51 -18.78 -27.03
N TYR A 108 -24.06 -17.61 -26.59
CA TYR A 108 -24.23 -16.33 -27.27
C TYR A 108 -22.85 -15.77 -27.63
N VAL A 109 -22.81 -14.94 -28.67
CA VAL A 109 -21.57 -14.46 -29.28
C VAL A 109 -21.65 -12.96 -29.50
N TRP A 110 -20.67 -12.24 -28.96
CA TRP A 110 -20.49 -10.81 -29.20
C TRP A 110 -19.71 -10.57 -30.48
N SER A 111 -20.12 -9.59 -31.26
CA SER A 111 -19.41 -9.20 -32.48
C SER A 111 -19.51 -7.69 -32.67
N ILE A 112 -18.41 -7.06 -33.08
CA ILE A 112 -18.32 -5.62 -33.29
C ILE A 112 -17.95 -5.40 -34.74
N TRP A 113 -18.79 -4.64 -35.45
CA TRP A 113 -18.64 -4.35 -36.86
C TRP A 113 -18.19 -2.91 -37.07
N ARG A 114 -17.21 -2.71 -37.95
CA ARG A 114 -16.84 -1.38 -38.44
C ARG A 114 -17.83 -0.94 -39.52
N TYR A 115 -18.82 -0.14 -39.14
CA TYR A 115 -19.83 0.37 -40.09
C TYR A 115 -19.28 1.52 -40.94
N SER A 116 -18.87 2.61 -40.30
CA SER A 116 -18.37 3.81 -40.97
C SER A 116 -17.29 4.49 -40.12
N ALA A 117 -16.24 3.73 -39.78
CA ALA A 117 -15.04 4.26 -39.14
C ALA A 117 -13.83 4.21 -40.08
N THR A 118 -12.91 5.16 -39.90
CA THR A 118 -11.69 5.33 -40.71
C THR A 118 -10.42 5.39 -39.86
N ARG A 119 -10.56 5.65 -38.56
CA ARG A 119 -9.45 5.62 -37.61
C ARG A 119 -8.96 4.19 -37.42
N THR A 120 -7.65 4.04 -37.37
CA THR A 120 -6.96 2.76 -37.10
C THR A 120 -6.46 2.66 -35.66
N ASP A 121 -6.73 3.68 -34.85
CA ASP A 121 -6.26 3.85 -33.46
C ASP A 121 -7.45 4.06 -32.51
N VAL A 122 -8.52 3.28 -32.69
CA VAL A 122 -9.73 3.36 -31.84
C VAL A 122 -9.62 2.34 -30.73
N ASP A 123 -9.61 2.83 -29.49
CA ASP A 123 -9.58 2.02 -28.27
C ASP A 123 -10.99 1.91 -27.68
N PHE A 124 -11.43 0.69 -27.38
CA PHE A 124 -12.74 0.37 -26.84
C PHE A 124 -12.72 0.07 -25.36
N ASP A 125 -13.78 0.43 -24.64
CA ASP A 125 -14.25 -0.22 -23.42
C ASP A 125 -15.45 -1.11 -23.79
N PHE A 126 -15.35 -2.42 -23.58
CA PHE A 126 -16.48 -3.34 -23.72
C PHE A 126 -16.81 -3.98 -22.37
N LEU A 127 -17.97 -3.64 -21.82
CA LEU A 127 -18.37 -4.00 -20.46
C LEU A 127 -19.68 -4.79 -20.47
N THR A 128 -19.69 -5.98 -19.86
CA THR A 128 -20.94 -6.69 -19.49
C THR A 128 -21.34 -6.37 -18.06
N THR A 129 -22.65 -6.27 -17.81
CA THR A 129 -23.16 -5.91 -16.47
C THR A 129 -23.83 -7.05 -15.73
N THR A 130 -24.10 -8.17 -16.41
CA THR A 130 -24.91 -9.27 -15.86
C THR A 130 -24.19 -10.62 -15.76
N ASP A 131 -23.16 -10.83 -16.58
CA ASP A 131 -22.36 -12.07 -16.64
C ASP A 131 -20.88 -11.73 -16.92
N TYR A 132 -19.98 -12.71 -16.80
CA TYR A 132 -18.58 -12.56 -17.22
C TYR A 132 -18.48 -12.45 -18.74
N LEU A 133 -17.48 -11.71 -19.21
CA LEU A 133 -17.22 -11.57 -20.65
C LEU A 133 -16.70 -12.87 -21.26
N ASP A 134 -15.93 -13.62 -20.49
CA ASP A 134 -15.34 -14.90 -20.88
C ASP A 134 -15.68 -15.95 -19.81
N ASP A 135 -16.39 -16.99 -20.22
CA ASP A 135 -16.74 -18.15 -19.39
C ASP A 135 -15.75 -19.33 -19.57
N GLY A 136 -14.68 -19.12 -20.35
CA GLY A 136 -13.68 -20.11 -20.70
C GLY A 136 -14.13 -21.11 -21.77
N TYR A 137 -15.33 -20.96 -22.32
CA TYR A 137 -15.86 -21.83 -23.35
C TYR A 137 -15.21 -21.48 -24.70
N GLY A 138 -14.24 -22.29 -25.15
CA GLY A 138 -13.51 -22.06 -26.41
C GLY A 138 -12.04 -21.63 -26.27
N GLY A 139 -11.54 -21.54 -25.03
CA GLY A 139 -10.19 -21.06 -24.71
C GLY A 139 -10.23 -19.60 -24.26
N SER A 140 -9.57 -19.30 -23.14
CA SER A 140 -9.56 -17.94 -22.58
C SER A 140 -8.39 -17.15 -23.15
N TYR A 141 -8.70 -16.02 -23.79
CA TYR A 141 -7.72 -15.09 -24.39
C TYR A 141 -7.78 -13.71 -23.72
N PHE A 142 -8.57 -13.57 -22.66
CA PHE A 142 -8.79 -12.30 -22.02
C PHE A 142 -7.63 -11.90 -21.13
N ASP A 143 -6.96 -10.83 -21.54
CA ASP A 143 -6.15 -10.04 -20.63
C ASP A 143 -7.10 -9.21 -19.75
N TYR A 144 -7.07 -9.47 -18.44
CA TYR A 144 -7.86 -8.72 -17.47
C TYR A 144 -7.24 -7.36 -17.12
N ALA A 145 -6.03 -7.09 -17.63
CA ALA A 145 -5.44 -5.76 -17.62
C ALA A 145 -6.39 -4.75 -18.29
N ARG A 146 -6.31 -3.50 -17.84
CA ARG A 146 -7.13 -2.39 -18.32
C ARG A 146 -8.64 -2.54 -18.05
N SER A 147 -9.00 -3.32 -17.04
CA SER A 147 -10.40 -3.45 -16.58
C SER A 147 -10.86 -2.30 -15.66
N ILE A 148 -9.99 -1.32 -15.38
CA ILE A 148 -10.33 -0.06 -14.70
C ILE A 148 -11.26 0.78 -15.58
N ALA A 149 -12.42 1.17 -15.07
CA ALA A 149 -13.45 1.88 -15.84
C ALA A 149 -13.66 3.31 -15.32
N ILE A 150 -14.31 4.16 -16.11
CA ILE A 150 -14.75 5.49 -15.67
C ILE A 150 -15.75 5.35 -14.51
N PRO A 151 -15.63 6.11 -13.40
CA PRO A 151 -14.69 7.20 -13.15
C PRO A 151 -13.44 6.79 -12.34
N ALA A 152 -13.17 5.49 -12.17
CA ALA A 152 -12.02 5.01 -11.42
C ALA A 152 -10.69 5.37 -12.11
N ASP A 153 -10.69 5.54 -13.42
CA ASP A 153 -9.55 6.00 -14.23
C ASP A 153 -9.22 7.51 -14.09
N ASN A 154 -9.93 8.26 -13.24
CA ASN A 154 -9.75 9.71 -13.12
C ASN A 154 -8.31 10.12 -12.77
N ARG A 155 -7.73 11.03 -13.57
CA ARG A 155 -6.34 11.55 -13.41
C ARG A 155 -6.16 12.67 -12.38
N SER A 156 -7.24 13.12 -11.74
CA SER A 156 -7.20 14.30 -10.87
C SER A 156 -6.44 14.00 -9.59
N ALA A 157 -5.45 14.81 -9.25
CA ALA A 157 -4.70 14.65 -8.01
C ALA A 157 -5.60 14.75 -6.77
N GLY A 158 -5.41 13.83 -5.83
CA GLY A 158 -6.27 13.61 -4.68
C GLY A 158 -7.51 12.77 -4.97
N SER A 159 -7.52 12.00 -6.07
CA SER A 159 -8.53 10.99 -6.43
C SER A 159 -7.86 9.63 -6.52
N MET A 160 -8.38 8.61 -5.83
CA MET A 160 -7.75 7.28 -5.78
C MET A 160 -8.76 6.16 -5.97
N ALA A 161 -8.59 5.37 -7.02
CA ALA A 161 -9.28 4.11 -7.19
C ALA A 161 -8.71 3.09 -6.21
N VAL A 162 -9.61 2.28 -5.65
CA VAL A 162 -9.28 1.35 -4.58
C VAL A 162 -9.59 -0.08 -5.00
N ALA A 163 -8.54 -0.89 -5.10
CA ALA A 163 -8.62 -2.33 -5.29
C ALA A 163 -9.23 -3.00 -4.05
N ALA A 164 -9.95 -4.10 -4.28
CA ALA A 164 -10.43 -4.96 -3.20
C ALA A 164 -9.46 -6.10 -2.98
N VAL A 165 -9.01 -6.25 -1.74
CA VAL A 165 -8.24 -7.43 -1.31
C VAL A 165 -8.95 -8.20 -0.21
N GLY A 166 -8.69 -9.50 -0.18
CA GLY A 166 -9.14 -10.38 0.89
C GLY A 166 -8.45 -10.06 2.22
N ARG A 167 -8.95 -10.68 3.30
CA ARG A 167 -8.41 -10.54 4.67
C ARG A 167 -7.51 -11.69 5.10
N GLY A 168 -7.13 -12.55 4.14
CA GLY A 168 -6.14 -13.59 4.37
C GLY A 168 -4.74 -13.01 4.64
N PRO A 169 -3.79 -13.82 5.12
CA PRO A 169 -2.43 -13.36 5.43
C PRO A 169 -1.75 -12.69 4.23
N ASP A 170 -2.10 -13.12 3.02
CA ASP A 170 -1.47 -12.74 1.76
C ASP A 170 -2.11 -11.50 1.13
N PHE A 171 -3.26 -11.03 1.66
CA PHE A 171 -4.07 -9.95 1.08
C PHE A 171 -4.28 -10.07 -0.44
N ALA A 172 -4.54 -11.30 -0.91
CA ALA A 172 -4.76 -11.55 -2.33
C ALA A 172 -5.88 -10.66 -2.88
N GLN A 173 -5.63 -10.06 -4.04
CA GLN A 173 -6.65 -9.29 -4.76
C GLN A 173 -7.86 -10.16 -5.06
N GLU A 174 -9.04 -9.61 -4.83
CA GLU A 174 -10.30 -10.28 -5.13
C GLU A 174 -10.45 -10.47 -6.64
N PHE A 175 -10.95 -11.64 -7.07
CA PHE A 175 -11.01 -12.02 -8.48
C PHE A 175 -11.86 -11.10 -9.37
N TYR A 176 -12.72 -10.27 -8.76
CA TYR A 176 -13.57 -9.29 -9.44
C TYR A 176 -12.99 -7.88 -9.47
N SER A 177 -11.96 -7.58 -8.65
CA SER A 177 -11.43 -6.22 -8.49
C SER A 177 -10.76 -5.77 -9.78
N SER A 178 -11.30 -4.74 -10.43
CA SER A 178 -10.73 -4.16 -11.64
C SER A 178 -9.27 -3.71 -11.43
N GLU A 179 -8.48 -3.85 -12.48
CA GLU A 179 -7.04 -3.59 -12.52
C GLU A 179 -6.64 -2.78 -13.76
N GLY A 180 -5.54 -2.06 -13.65
CA GLY A 180 -5.03 -1.18 -14.70
C GLY A 180 -4.20 -1.93 -15.76
N PRO A 181 -3.43 -1.19 -16.58
CA PRO A 181 -3.29 0.26 -16.53
C PRO A 181 -4.57 0.98 -17.00
N THR A 182 -4.67 2.28 -16.74
CA THR A 182 -5.69 3.13 -17.39
C THR A 182 -5.46 3.21 -18.90
N ARG A 183 -6.43 3.72 -19.66
CA ARG A 183 -6.28 4.00 -21.11
C ARG A 183 -5.04 4.83 -21.44
N ASP A 184 -4.67 5.79 -20.59
CA ASP A 184 -3.47 6.62 -20.74
C ASP A 184 -2.19 6.00 -20.14
N GLY A 185 -2.22 4.71 -19.79
CA GLY A 185 -1.05 3.94 -19.36
C GLY A 185 -0.61 4.16 -17.91
N ARG A 186 -1.41 4.86 -17.09
CA ARG A 186 -1.10 5.07 -15.67
C ARG A 186 -1.41 3.83 -14.86
N ILE A 187 -0.71 3.70 -13.73
CA ILE A 187 -1.02 2.71 -12.72
C ILE A 187 -2.38 3.01 -12.11
N ALA A 188 -3.28 2.03 -12.16
CA ALA A 188 -4.53 2.01 -11.45
C ALA A 188 -4.85 0.56 -11.06
N PRO A 189 -5.59 0.30 -9.97
CA PRO A 189 -5.99 1.28 -8.96
C PRO A 189 -4.77 1.90 -8.26
N GLU A 190 -4.91 3.09 -7.67
CA GLU A 190 -3.78 3.74 -7.00
C GLU A 190 -3.41 3.07 -5.67
N ILE A 191 -4.32 2.31 -5.05
CA ILE A 191 -4.08 1.63 -3.76
C ILE A 191 -5.03 0.45 -3.56
N ALA A 192 -4.65 -0.52 -2.73
CA ALA A 192 -5.50 -1.63 -2.33
C ALA A 192 -6.06 -1.45 -0.91
N GLY A 193 -7.31 -1.89 -0.68
CA GLY A 193 -7.95 -1.86 0.64
C GLY A 193 -8.72 -3.16 0.93
N PRO A 194 -8.82 -3.57 2.21
CA PRO A 194 -9.53 -4.78 2.57
C PRO A 194 -11.03 -4.63 2.30
N CYS A 195 -11.65 -5.62 1.66
CA CYS A 195 -13.10 -5.68 1.50
C CYS A 195 -13.74 -6.65 2.52
N GLY A 196 -14.99 -7.04 2.29
CA GLY A 196 -15.70 -8.03 3.11
C GLY A 196 -15.85 -7.55 4.55
N VAL A 197 -16.37 -6.34 4.75
CA VAL A 197 -16.60 -5.80 6.09
C VAL A 197 -17.89 -6.36 6.67
N GLN A 198 -17.85 -6.75 7.94
CA GLN A 198 -19.06 -7.09 8.67
C GLN A 198 -19.80 -5.82 9.07
N THR A 199 -21.04 -5.70 8.63
CA THR A 199 -21.96 -4.60 8.99
C THR A 199 -23.15 -5.14 9.79
N SER A 200 -24.00 -4.25 10.30
CA SER A 200 -25.23 -4.62 11.01
C SER A 200 -26.25 -5.36 10.13
N ILE A 201 -26.10 -5.29 8.80
CA ILE A 201 -26.98 -5.95 7.83
C ILE A 201 -26.29 -7.12 7.10
N GLY A 202 -25.08 -7.50 7.52
CA GLY A 202 -24.32 -8.63 6.96
C GLY A 202 -22.96 -8.23 6.38
N ASN A 203 -22.37 -9.16 5.63
CA ASN A 203 -21.08 -8.97 4.98
C ASN A 203 -21.21 -8.05 3.75
N PHE A 204 -20.35 -7.04 3.65
CA PHE A 204 -20.28 -6.13 2.51
C PHE A 204 -18.93 -6.30 1.77
N PRO A 205 -18.91 -7.08 0.68
CA PRO A 205 -17.72 -7.27 -0.16
C PRO A 205 -17.59 -6.17 -1.24
N GLY A 206 -16.60 -6.30 -2.12
CA GLY A 206 -16.43 -5.42 -3.27
C GLY A 206 -15.43 -4.30 -3.06
N THR A 207 -14.99 -3.72 -4.17
CA THR A 207 -14.19 -2.47 -4.19
C THR A 207 -14.97 -1.30 -3.55
N SER A 208 -16.30 -1.34 -3.58
CA SER A 208 -17.18 -0.42 -2.84
C SER A 208 -17.00 -0.50 -1.32
N ALA A 209 -16.67 -1.67 -0.79
CA ALA A 209 -16.37 -1.86 0.64
C ALA A 209 -14.91 -1.52 0.98
N ALA A 210 -13.99 -1.66 0.03
CA ALA A 210 -12.60 -1.27 0.19
C ALA A 210 -12.43 0.26 0.23
N ALA A 211 -13.06 0.98 -0.70
CA ALA A 211 -12.97 2.44 -0.85
C ALA A 211 -13.18 3.25 0.46
N PRO A 212 -14.19 2.98 1.31
CA PRO A 212 -14.38 3.74 2.55
C PRO A 212 -13.24 3.57 3.57
N HIS A 213 -12.45 2.50 3.52
CA HIS A 213 -11.25 2.39 4.39
C HIS A 213 -10.20 3.42 3.99
N VAL A 214 -9.97 3.61 2.68
CA VAL A 214 -9.04 4.61 2.16
C VAL A 214 -9.56 6.02 2.45
N ALA A 215 -10.86 6.25 2.30
CA ALA A 215 -11.49 7.52 2.69
C ALA A 215 -11.31 7.82 4.21
N GLY A 216 -11.49 6.81 5.06
CA GLY A 216 -11.26 6.92 6.51
C GLY A 216 -9.81 7.22 6.85
N ALA A 217 -8.86 6.52 6.20
CA ALA A 217 -7.44 6.79 6.36
C ALA A 217 -7.06 8.21 5.90
N ALA A 218 -7.59 8.66 4.76
CA ALA A 218 -7.41 10.03 4.29
C ALA A 218 -7.93 11.07 5.29
N ALA A 219 -9.06 10.80 5.95
CA ALA A 219 -9.59 11.66 7.01
C ALA A 219 -8.66 11.71 8.23
N LEU A 220 -8.08 10.58 8.64
CA LEU A 220 -7.08 10.53 9.72
C LEU A 220 -5.80 11.29 9.35
N VAL A 221 -5.32 11.14 8.12
CA VAL A 221 -4.17 11.90 7.61
C VAL A 221 -4.49 13.39 7.62
N ARG A 222 -5.69 13.80 7.21
CA ARG A 222 -6.12 15.22 7.27
C ARG A 222 -6.23 15.76 8.68
N GLN A 223 -6.66 14.93 9.62
CA GLN A 223 -6.71 15.31 11.02
C GLN A 223 -5.31 15.53 11.57
N ALA A 224 -4.35 14.67 11.22
CA ALA A 224 -2.95 14.79 11.63
C ALA A 224 -2.22 15.95 10.92
N PHE A 225 -2.56 16.20 9.66
CA PHE A 225 -1.95 17.23 8.81
C PHE A 225 -3.02 18.13 8.16
N PRO A 226 -3.62 19.07 8.92
CA PRO A 226 -4.73 19.89 8.43
C PRO A 226 -4.41 20.75 7.21
N ALA A 227 -3.12 21.07 7.00
CA ALA A 227 -2.63 21.88 5.88
C ALA A 227 -2.42 21.09 4.58
N PHE A 228 -2.48 19.75 4.59
CA PHE A 228 -2.25 18.97 3.38
C PHE A 228 -3.31 19.29 2.30
N SER A 229 -2.88 19.37 1.05
CA SER A 229 -3.76 19.39 -0.12
C SER A 229 -4.24 17.98 -0.47
N PRO A 230 -5.30 17.80 -1.29
CA PRO A 230 -5.78 16.45 -1.66
C PRO A 230 -4.68 15.58 -2.25
N ALA A 231 -3.84 16.16 -3.11
CA ALA A 231 -2.67 15.49 -3.67
C ALA A 231 -1.68 15.04 -2.58
N GLN A 232 -1.37 15.91 -1.60
CA GLN A 232 -0.45 15.54 -0.51
C GLN A 232 -0.99 14.42 0.39
N VAL A 233 -2.33 14.29 0.50
CA VAL A 233 -2.93 13.15 1.22
C VAL A 233 -2.76 11.86 0.42
N GLU A 234 -3.01 11.91 -0.89
CA GLU A 234 -2.76 10.78 -1.78
C GLU A 234 -1.30 10.33 -1.72
N ASP A 235 -0.35 11.26 -1.87
CA ASP A 235 1.09 10.97 -1.79
C ASP A 235 1.47 10.32 -0.45
N TYR A 236 0.90 10.82 0.65
CA TYR A 236 1.12 10.25 1.97
C TYR A 236 0.60 8.81 2.09
N LEU A 237 -0.60 8.53 1.56
CA LEU A 237 -1.17 7.19 1.59
C LEU A 237 -0.34 6.21 0.74
N LYS A 238 0.07 6.64 -0.46
CA LYS A 238 0.94 5.87 -1.36
C LYS A 238 2.29 5.56 -0.72
N ALA A 239 2.94 6.55 -0.11
CA ALA A 239 4.26 6.40 0.50
C ALA A 239 4.28 5.50 1.75
N ASN A 240 3.11 5.26 2.37
CA ASN A 240 3.00 4.44 3.57
C ASN A 240 2.30 3.10 3.34
N ALA A 241 1.84 2.84 2.11
CA ALA A 241 1.24 1.58 1.74
C ALA A 241 2.25 0.43 1.90
N LEU A 242 1.74 -0.75 2.25
CA LEU A 242 2.52 -1.98 2.26
C LEU A 242 2.52 -2.54 0.84
N ASP A 243 3.68 -2.53 0.19
CA ASP A 243 3.86 -3.09 -1.15
C ASP A 243 3.36 -4.55 -1.22
N LEU A 244 2.56 -4.86 -2.23
CA LEU A 244 1.97 -6.17 -2.49
C LEU A 244 2.15 -6.48 -3.97
N GLY A 245 2.35 -7.75 -4.31
CA GLY A 245 2.57 -8.16 -5.70
C GLY A 245 4.05 -8.07 -6.10
N ASP A 246 4.30 -7.54 -7.29
CA ASP A 246 5.67 -7.33 -7.78
C ASP A 246 6.31 -6.14 -7.04
N PRO A 247 7.64 -6.11 -6.83
CA PRO A 247 8.28 -5.00 -6.13
C PRO A 247 8.04 -3.64 -6.80
N GLY A 248 7.45 -2.70 -6.05
CA GLY A 248 7.09 -1.37 -6.51
C GLY A 248 5.68 -1.29 -7.11
N PRO A 249 5.25 -0.10 -7.56
CA PRO A 249 3.87 0.09 -8.00
C PRO A 249 3.49 -0.80 -9.20
N ASP A 250 2.35 -1.47 -9.10
CA ASP A 250 1.82 -2.36 -10.13
C ASP A 250 0.33 -2.11 -10.42
N ASN A 251 -0.19 -2.69 -11.51
CA ASN A 251 -1.57 -2.48 -11.95
C ASN A 251 -2.61 -3.31 -11.15
N GLN A 252 -2.18 -4.23 -10.30
CA GLN A 252 -3.05 -5.10 -9.53
C GLN A 252 -3.37 -4.53 -8.14
N TYR A 253 -2.33 -4.02 -7.45
CA TYR A 253 -2.38 -3.49 -6.09
C TYR A 253 -2.11 -1.99 -6.02
N GLY A 254 -1.69 -1.35 -7.11
CA GLY A 254 -1.31 0.04 -7.12
C GLY A 254 -0.01 0.25 -6.37
N TYR A 255 -0.02 1.14 -5.38
CA TYR A 255 1.10 1.34 -4.47
C TYR A 255 1.09 0.35 -3.27
N GLY A 256 0.17 -0.63 -3.28
CA GLY A 256 0.06 -1.67 -2.26
C GLY A 256 -1.13 -1.50 -1.32
N LEU A 257 -1.13 -2.27 -0.22
CA LEU A 257 -2.16 -2.27 0.80
C LEU A 257 -2.14 -1.00 1.64
N LEU A 258 -3.30 -0.37 1.79
CA LEU A 258 -3.53 0.75 2.68
C LEU A 258 -2.98 0.45 4.09
N ARG A 259 -2.01 1.26 4.50
CA ARG A 259 -1.42 1.21 5.84
C ARG A 259 -1.07 2.62 6.31
N LEU A 260 -1.46 2.93 7.55
CA LEU A 260 -1.05 4.17 8.20
C LEU A 260 0.04 3.88 9.24
N PRO A 261 1.07 4.72 9.34
CA PRO A 261 2.00 4.65 10.46
C PRO A 261 1.31 5.15 11.74
N ALA A 262 2.03 5.09 12.87
CA ALA A 262 1.56 5.71 14.11
C ALA A 262 1.31 7.21 13.88
N PRO A 263 0.27 7.80 14.53
CA PRO A 263 -0.02 9.22 14.37
C PRO A 263 1.17 10.07 14.86
N PRO A 264 1.46 11.21 14.21
CA PRO A 264 2.44 12.16 14.72
C PRO A 264 1.99 12.70 16.08
N ALA A 265 2.93 13.14 16.92
CA ALA A 265 2.59 13.85 18.16
C ALA A 265 1.73 15.08 17.86
N SER A 266 0.77 15.36 18.75
CA SER A 266 -0.05 16.57 18.63
C SER A 266 0.81 17.83 18.80
N ALA A 267 0.38 18.95 18.21
CA ALA A 267 1.02 20.25 18.40
C ALA A 267 1.00 20.72 19.87
N ASP A 268 0.09 20.18 20.68
CA ASP A 268 -0.04 20.46 22.12
C ASP A 268 0.84 19.54 22.98
N GLY A 269 1.60 18.62 22.37
CA GLY A 269 2.42 17.62 23.06
C GLY A 269 1.62 16.42 23.56
N PHE A 270 2.20 15.66 24.49
CA PHE A 270 1.53 14.54 25.17
C PHE A 270 1.09 14.97 26.57
N VAL A 271 -0.13 14.63 26.98
CA VAL A 271 -0.72 15.03 28.27
C VAL A 271 0.02 14.43 29.46
N ASP A 272 0.61 13.27 29.28
CA ASP A 272 1.46 12.57 30.27
C ASP A 272 2.94 13.01 30.20
N VAL A 273 3.29 13.91 29.27
CA VAL A 273 4.60 14.55 29.17
C VAL A 273 4.42 16.08 29.17
N PRO A 274 3.98 16.67 30.30
CA PRO A 274 3.79 18.12 30.40
C PRO A 274 5.13 18.87 30.21
N PRO A 275 5.12 20.19 29.95
CA PRO A 275 6.35 20.97 29.72
C PRO A 275 7.42 20.88 30.82
N GLY A 276 7.02 20.60 32.07
CA GLY A 276 7.94 20.38 33.20
C GLY A 276 8.46 18.95 33.34
N HIS A 277 8.04 18.01 32.50
CA HIS A 277 8.50 16.62 32.53
C HIS A 277 10.00 16.57 32.17
N PRO A 278 10.83 15.81 32.90
CA PRO A 278 12.29 15.79 32.71
C PRO A 278 12.76 15.53 31.28
N TYR A 279 12.04 14.65 30.57
CA TYR A 279 12.35 14.25 29.19
C TYR A 279 11.51 14.96 28.13
N ALA A 280 10.76 16.02 28.48
CA ALA A 280 9.82 16.67 27.56
C ALA A 280 10.48 17.14 26.25
N SER A 281 11.65 17.77 26.33
CA SER A 281 12.37 18.27 25.14
C SER A 281 12.84 17.14 24.23
N ALA A 282 13.40 16.08 24.80
CA ALA A 282 13.86 14.92 24.05
C ALA A 282 12.69 14.20 23.36
N ILE A 283 11.58 14.00 24.08
CA ILE A 283 10.38 13.35 23.56
C ILE A 283 9.77 14.19 22.43
N ALA A 284 9.62 15.50 22.64
CA ALA A 284 9.07 16.41 21.63
C ALA A 284 9.93 16.42 20.36
N GLU A 285 11.25 16.54 20.48
CA GLU A 285 12.13 16.62 19.31
C GLU A 285 12.18 15.31 18.52
N LEU A 286 12.31 14.17 19.21
CA LEU A 286 12.31 12.87 18.53
C LEU A 286 10.96 12.56 17.88
N SER A 287 9.86 12.98 18.50
CA SER A 287 8.54 12.76 17.92
C SER A 287 8.28 13.65 16.70
N ALA A 288 8.72 14.91 16.75
CA ALA A 288 8.67 15.81 15.59
C ALA A 288 9.49 15.28 14.39
N ARG A 289 10.53 14.48 14.64
CA ARG A 289 11.33 13.79 13.62
C ARG A 289 10.74 12.45 13.16
N GLY A 290 9.58 12.03 13.69
CA GLY A 290 8.97 10.74 13.39
C GLY A 290 9.72 9.52 13.94
N ILE A 291 10.70 9.72 14.84
CA ILE A 291 11.53 8.64 15.40
C ILE A 291 10.76 7.86 16.46
N ILE A 292 9.95 8.57 17.26
CA ILE A 292 9.11 8.01 18.32
C ILE A 292 7.67 8.53 18.19
N GLY A 293 6.71 7.75 18.66
CA GLY A 293 5.30 8.12 18.72
C GLY A 293 4.65 7.66 20.02
N GLY A 294 3.54 8.28 20.39
CA GLY A 294 2.72 7.87 21.53
C GLY A 294 1.87 6.64 21.24
N TYR A 295 1.21 6.12 22.27
CA TYR A 295 0.17 5.09 22.09
C TYR A 295 -1.06 5.66 21.40
N ASP A 296 -1.35 6.93 21.67
CA ASP A 296 -2.36 7.70 20.99
C ASP A 296 -1.89 9.15 20.82
N LYS A 297 -2.78 10.02 20.32
CA LYS A 297 -2.49 11.43 20.08
C LYS A 297 -2.12 12.24 21.34
N ASN A 298 -2.50 11.75 22.51
CA ASN A 298 -2.37 12.42 23.80
C ASN A 298 -1.40 11.71 24.74
N HIS A 299 -1.19 10.39 24.67
CA HIS A 299 -0.39 9.65 25.65
C HIS A 299 0.89 9.07 25.04
N PHE A 300 2.03 9.42 25.63
CA PHE A 300 3.33 8.90 25.24
C PHE A 300 3.74 7.61 25.98
N GLY A 301 3.39 7.49 27.26
CA GLY A 301 3.84 6.43 28.16
C GLY A 301 5.33 6.54 28.51
N SER A 302 5.80 7.69 29.01
CA SER A 302 7.25 7.93 29.26
C SER A 302 7.90 6.94 30.23
N GLU A 303 7.13 6.39 31.18
CA GLU A 303 7.62 5.48 32.21
C GLU A 303 7.54 3.99 31.81
N ASP A 304 6.93 3.66 30.67
CA ASP A 304 6.81 2.26 30.27
C ASP A 304 8.12 1.70 29.73
N ALA A 305 8.33 0.41 29.96
CA ALA A 305 9.49 -0.31 29.46
C ALA A 305 9.48 -0.42 27.92
N VAL A 306 10.65 -0.33 27.31
CA VAL A 306 10.83 -0.50 25.86
C VAL A 306 11.15 -1.96 25.54
N MET A 307 10.46 -2.54 24.57
CA MET A 307 10.85 -3.85 24.02
C MET A 307 12.09 -3.73 23.12
N ARG A 308 12.92 -4.77 23.09
CA ARG A 308 14.16 -4.78 22.28
C ARG A 308 13.92 -4.47 20.80
N GLN A 309 12.82 -4.99 20.25
CA GLN A 309 12.45 -4.72 18.85
C GLN A 309 12.01 -3.27 18.61
N GLN A 310 11.34 -2.65 19.59
CA GLN A 310 10.93 -1.25 19.51
C GLN A 310 12.18 -0.36 19.52
N PHE A 311 13.15 -0.66 20.39
CA PHE A 311 14.42 0.05 20.41
C PHE A 311 15.20 -0.08 19.10
N ALA A 312 15.21 -1.27 18.47
CA ALA A 312 15.85 -1.46 17.17
C ALA A 312 15.29 -0.50 16.10
N LYS A 313 13.98 -0.29 16.06
CA LYS A 313 13.37 0.73 15.20
C LYS A 313 13.83 2.14 15.58
N MET A 314 13.72 2.50 16.85
CA MET A 314 14.02 3.86 17.33
C MET A 314 15.46 4.27 16.97
N ILE A 315 16.45 3.39 17.15
CA ILE A 315 17.85 3.71 16.85
C ILE A 315 18.13 3.78 15.34
N VAL A 316 17.50 2.92 14.53
CA VAL A 316 17.62 2.97 13.05
C VAL A 316 17.09 4.29 12.51
N LEU A 317 15.89 4.70 12.95
CA LEU A 317 15.30 5.99 12.56
C LEU A 317 16.11 7.18 13.09
N SER A 318 16.65 7.10 14.31
CA SER A 318 17.54 8.16 14.84
C SER A 318 18.77 8.37 13.95
N LEU A 319 19.29 7.31 13.35
CA LEU A 319 20.49 7.39 12.50
C LEU A 319 20.15 7.74 11.04
N ALA A 320 18.88 8.00 10.73
CA ALA A 320 18.35 8.20 9.38
C ALA A 320 18.77 7.07 8.42
N LEU A 321 18.67 5.82 8.90
CA LEU A 321 18.95 4.62 8.11
C LEU A 321 17.64 4.03 7.59
N GLU A 322 17.68 3.56 6.34
CA GLU A 322 16.62 2.73 5.78
C GLU A 322 16.70 1.30 6.33
N PRO A 323 15.56 0.67 6.67
CA PRO A 323 15.54 -0.73 7.10
C PRO A 323 15.96 -1.64 5.94
N LEU A 324 16.86 -2.59 6.23
CA LEU A 324 17.23 -3.65 5.30
C LEU A 324 16.05 -4.59 5.01
N PRO A 325 16.07 -5.27 3.85
CA PRO A 325 15.13 -6.35 3.53
C PRO A 325 15.03 -7.38 4.66
N ALA A 326 13.81 -7.87 4.92
CA ALA A 326 13.48 -8.64 6.11
C ALA A 326 14.22 -9.99 6.16
N GLU A 327 14.53 -10.55 5.00
CA GLU A 327 15.19 -11.82 4.76
C GLU A 327 16.65 -11.79 5.24
N GLN A 328 17.24 -10.59 5.40
CA GLN A 328 18.61 -10.39 5.88
C GLN A 328 18.74 -10.46 7.41
N CYS A 329 17.64 -10.67 8.15
CA CYS A 329 17.67 -10.80 9.60
C CYS A 329 18.34 -12.13 10.02
N PRO A 330 19.43 -12.10 10.80
CA PRO A 330 20.21 -13.30 11.13
C PRO A 330 19.67 -14.08 12.35
N PHE A 331 18.58 -13.63 12.97
CA PHE A 331 18.06 -14.20 14.21
C PHE A 331 16.86 -15.12 13.92
N GLY A 332 16.92 -16.35 14.45
CA GLY A 332 15.91 -17.38 14.22
C GLY A 332 14.65 -17.22 15.08
N ASP A 333 14.71 -16.45 16.17
CA ASP A 333 13.58 -16.13 17.05
C ASP A 333 12.79 -14.88 16.62
N VAL A 334 13.13 -14.32 15.46
CA VAL A 334 12.32 -13.32 14.78
C VAL A 334 11.56 -14.05 13.68
N GLY A 335 10.23 -13.93 13.63
CA GLY A 335 9.40 -14.62 12.63
C GLY A 335 9.77 -14.20 11.21
N ALA A 336 9.85 -15.15 10.27
CA ALA A 336 10.23 -14.88 8.88
C ALA A 336 9.20 -14.00 8.16
N ASP A 337 7.92 -14.25 8.42
CA ASP A 337 6.78 -13.59 7.77
C ASP A 337 6.37 -12.28 8.45
N TRP A 338 7.22 -11.69 9.31
CA TRP A 338 6.89 -10.46 10.04
C TRP A 338 7.42 -9.23 9.29
N PRO A 339 6.57 -8.48 8.55
CA PRO A 339 7.01 -7.27 7.84
C PRO A 339 7.46 -6.16 8.80
N TYR A 340 7.02 -6.21 10.06
CA TYR A 340 7.46 -5.31 11.11
C TYR A 340 7.71 -6.10 12.41
N PRO A 341 8.83 -5.90 13.13
CA PRO A 341 9.97 -5.00 12.87
C PRO A 341 11.22 -5.71 12.30
N ARG A 342 11.06 -6.79 11.53
CA ARG A 342 12.19 -7.66 11.09
C ARG A 342 13.30 -6.92 10.34
N GLY A 343 12.98 -6.03 9.40
CA GLY A 343 13.97 -5.24 8.67
C GLY A 343 14.80 -4.30 9.55
N TYR A 344 14.20 -3.73 10.60
CA TYR A 344 14.92 -2.92 11.60
C TYR A 344 15.91 -3.77 12.40
N ILE A 345 15.50 -4.98 12.79
CA ILE A 345 16.36 -5.93 13.50
C ILE A 345 17.52 -6.38 12.61
N ALA A 346 17.25 -6.69 11.33
CA ALA A 346 18.27 -6.99 10.34
C ALA A 346 19.30 -5.85 10.25
N THR A 347 18.82 -4.61 10.18
CA THR A 347 19.66 -3.41 10.09
C THR A 347 20.59 -3.28 11.30
N VAL A 348 20.06 -3.34 12.53
CA VAL A 348 20.92 -3.22 13.72
C VAL A 348 21.92 -4.38 13.84
N ALA A 349 21.61 -5.56 13.33
CA ALA A 349 22.55 -6.68 13.30
C ALA A 349 23.67 -6.46 12.27
N GLN A 350 23.32 -6.18 11.02
CA GLN A 350 24.27 -6.01 9.92
C GLN A 350 25.16 -4.78 10.08
N ARG A 351 24.69 -3.76 10.81
CA ARG A 351 25.48 -2.57 11.17
C ARG A 351 26.31 -2.75 12.45
N GLY A 352 26.32 -3.93 13.05
CA GLY A 352 27.09 -4.24 14.26
C GLY A 352 26.59 -3.50 15.52
N ILE A 353 25.36 -3.00 15.51
CA ILE A 353 24.73 -2.29 16.65
C ILE A 353 24.34 -3.31 17.73
N THR A 354 23.86 -4.50 17.33
CA THR A 354 23.53 -5.61 18.24
C THR A 354 24.24 -6.90 17.82
N THR A 355 24.48 -7.77 18.80
CA THR A 355 25.01 -9.13 18.62
C THR A 355 23.98 -10.20 19.00
N GLY A 356 22.75 -9.81 19.34
CA GLY A 356 21.74 -10.70 19.93
C GLY A 356 21.90 -10.87 21.45
N THR A 357 20.99 -11.61 22.06
CA THR A 357 21.03 -12.05 23.47
C THR A 357 21.76 -13.37 23.64
N ALA A 358 21.75 -14.21 22.59
CA ALA A 358 22.48 -15.47 22.48
C ALA A 358 22.78 -15.73 20.99
N PRO A 359 23.64 -16.69 20.64
CA PRO A 359 23.89 -17.05 19.24
C PRO A 359 22.57 -17.34 18.49
N GLY A 360 22.28 -16.55 17.47
CA GLY A 360 21.06 -16.69 16.66
C GLY A 360 19.76 -16.19 17.32
N SER A 361 19.80 -15.56 18.49
CA SER A 361 18.61 -15.03 19.19
C SER A 361 18.69 -13.53 19.46
N PHE A 362 17.59 -12.82 19.18
CA PHE A 362 17.44 -11.40 19.45
C PHE A 362 16.54 -11.10 20.66
N ALA A 363 15.59 -11.97 20.99
CA ALA A 363 14.54 -11.79 21.99
C ALA A 363 13.68 -10.52 21.74
N PRO A 364 12.91 -10.45 20.64
CA PRO A 364 12.23 -9.22 20.22
C PRO A 364 11.18 -8.69 21.20
N TRP A 365 10.53 -9.58 21.95
CA TRP A 365 9.42 -9.25 22.88
C TRP A 365 9.88 -8.96 24.30
N ASP A 366 11.15 -9.24 24.62
CA ASP A 366 11.71 -8.93 25.93
C ASP A 366 11.95 -7.43 26.06
N ASN A 367 11.76 -6.91 27.28
CA ASN A 367 12.12 -5.54 27.60
C ASN A 367 13.65 -5.37 27.58
N ILE A 368 14.12 -4.25 27.03
CA ILE A 368 15.55 -3.96 26.93
C ILE A 368 16.07 -3.33 28.22
N GLY A 369 17.18 -3.85 28.74
CA GLY A 369 17.85 -3.27 29.90
C GLY A 369 18.60 -1.98 29.55
N ARG A 370 18.73 -1.08 30.51
CA ARG A 370 19.47 0.19 30.39
C ARG A 370 20.88 0.03 29.82
N ALA A 371 21.67 -0.90 30.35
CA ALA A 371 23.03 -1.18 29.87
C ALA A 371 23.06 -1.65 28.41
N GLN A 372 22.04 -2.40 27.97
CA GLN A 372 21.92 -2.87 26.59
C GLN A 372 21.63 -1.72 25.65
N VAL A 373 20.70 -0.81 26.01
CA VAL A 373 20.43 0.42 25.25
C VAL A 373 21.72 1.22 25.06
N VAL A 374 22.43 1.52 26.15
CA VAL A 374 23.67 2.31 26.09
C VAL A 374 24.73 1.64 25.23
N THR A 375 24.89 0.33 25.35
CA THR A 375 25.85 -0.44 24.54
C THR A 375 25.52 -0.36 23.05
N MET A 376 24.26 -0.49 22.70
CA MET A 376 23.81 -0.39 21.32
C MET A 376 23.98 1.04 20.77
N VAL A 377 23.68 2.08 21.55
CA VAL A 377 23.92 3.49 21.15
C VAL A 377 25.40 3.74 20.88
N VAL A 378 26.29 3.30 21.79
CA VAL A 378 27.74 3.47 21.61
C VAL A 378 28.25 2.72 20.39
N ARG A 379 27.83 1.46 20.18
CA ARG A 379 28.19 0.70 18.98
C ARG A 379 27.71 1.36 17.71
N ALA A 380 26.50 1.89 17.70
CA ALA A 380 25.97 2.60 16.55
C ALA A 380 26.80 3.83 16.18
N LEU A 381 27.14 4.66 17.17
CA LEU A 381 27.96 5.85 16.95
C LEU A 381 29.38 5.47 16.50
N ASP A 382 30.01 4.50 17.15
CA ASP A 382 31.36 4.04 16.78
C ASP A 382 31.42 3.43 15.37
N ASN A 383 30.45 2.59 15.01
CA ASN A 383 30.48 1.88 13.73
C ASN A 383 30.06 2.74 12.54
N LEU A 384 29.18 3.72 12.75
CA LEU A 384 28.51 4.43 11.65
C LEU A 384 28.83 5.91 11.55
N ARG A 385 29.46 6.48 12.59
CA ARG A 385 29.76 7.91 12.70
C ARG A 385 31.14 8.07 13.34
N SER A 386 32.18 7.60 12.64
CA SER A 386 33.55 7.63 13.13
C SER A 386 33.94 9.01 13.65
N GLY A 387 34.38 9.08 14.91
CA GLY A 387 34.74 10.34 15.57
C GLY A 387 33.61 11.01 16.35
N ALA A 388 32.36 10.52 16.30
CA ALA A 388 31.26 11.05 17.09
C ALA A 388 31.44 10.83 18.61
N LEU A 389 32.20 9.82 19.01
CA LEU A 389 32.54 9.55 20.40
C LEU A 389 34.04 9.66 20.62
N VAL A 390 34.43 10.42 21.63
CA VAL A 390 35.79 10.49 22.14
C VAL A 390 36.03 9.34 23.12
N ALA A 391 37.19 8.68 23.01
CA ALA A 391 37.57 7.63 23.96
C ALA A 391 37.86 8.25 25.34
N PRO A 392 37.28 7.73 26.43
CA PRO A 392 37.63 8.19 27.76
C PRO A 392 39.11 7.85 28.07
N PRO A 393 39.79 8.62 28.95
CA PRO A 393 41.12 8.29 29.43
C PRO A 393 41.22 6.84 29.93
N GLY A 394 42.35 6.17 29.71
CA GLY A 394 42.52 4.76 30.07
C GLY A 394 42.38 4.43 31.57
N THR A 395 42.44 5.45 32.43
CA THR A 395 42.23 5.33 33.89
C THR A 395 40.80 5.65 34.32
N SER A 396 39.92 6.02 33.39
CA SER A 396 38.54 6.39 33.71
C SER A 396 37.72 5.18 34.10
N VAL A 397 37.06 5.29 35.25
CA VAL A 397 36.03 4.36 35.71
C VAL A 397 34.71 5.12 35.69
N GLY A 398 33.72 4.62 34.94
CA GLY A 398 32.39 5.23 34.89
C GLY A 398 31.71 5.23 36.26
N THR A 399 30.66 6.04 36.41
CA THR A 399 29.94 6.23 37.68
C THR A 399 29.41 4.93 38.30
N LEU A 400 29.07 3.93 37.47
CA LEU A 400 28.57 2.62 37.92
C LEU A 400 29.66 1.58 38.18
N GLY A 401 30.93 1.95 38.02
CA GLY A 401 32.05 1.00 38.14
C GLY A 401 32.07 -0.07 37.06
N ASN A 402 32.83 -1.14 37.31
CA ASN A 402 33.03 -2.24 36.37
C ASN A 402 32.00 -3.39 36.56
N PHE A 403 30.72 -3.08 36.43
CA PHE A 403 29.62 -4.03 36.66
C PHE A 403 29.48 -5.13 35.59
N SER A 404 30.12 -4.96 34.43
CA SER A 404 30.10 -5.91 33.32
C SER A 404 31.26 -5.65 32.37
N SER A 405 32.02 -6.69 32.02
CA SER A 405 33.09 -6.59 31.02
C SER A 405 32.59 -6.22 29.62
N ILE A 406 31.30 -6.45 29.33
CA ILE A 406 30.67 -6.14 28.04
C ILE A 406 30.10 -4.72 28.05
N HIS A 407 29.37 -4.36 29.11
CA HIS A 407 28.57 -3.13 29.11
C HIS A 407 29.21 -1.95 29.83
N ALA A 408 30.04 -2.17 30.86
CA ALA A 408 30.68 -1.08 31.60
C ALA A 408 31.61 -0.20 30.74
N PRO A 409 32.37 -0.74 29.76
CA PRO A 409 33.16 0.10 28.85
C PRO A 409 32.29 1.02 28.00
N ALA A 410 31.18 0.51 27.47
CA ALA A 410 30.23 1.33 26.70
C ALA A 410 29.56 2.38 27.59
N MET A 411 29.17 2.01 28.81
CA MET A 411 28.60 2.95 29.78
C MET A 411 29.57 4.11 30.09
N THR A 412 30.84 3.78 30.37
CA THR A 412 31.88 4.78 30.66
C THR A 412 32.09 5.72 29.47
N LYS A 413 32.10 5.18 28.24
CA LYS A 413 32.24 5.98 27.03
C LYS A 413 31.01 6.86 26.76
N ALA A 414 29.80 6.34 26.98
CA ALA A 414 28.56 7.09 26.87
C ALA A 414 28.50 8.24 27.87
N GLU A 415 28.89 7.98 29.12
CA GLU A 415 28.98 9.00 30.18
C GLU A 415 29.96 10.12 29.80
N HIS A 416 31.17 9.76 29.36
CA HIS A 416 32.20 10.71 28.96
C HIS A 416 31.76 11.65 27.83
N ASN A 417 30.94 11.15 26.91
CA ASN A 417 30.44 11.91 25.77
C ASN A 417 29.06 12.54 26.01
N GLY A 418 28.54 12.51 27.24
CA GLY A 418 27.27 13.14 27.58
C GLY A 418 26.02 12.44 27.05
N VAL A 419 26.12 11.20 26.56
CA VAL A 419 24.95 10.41 26.11
C VAL A 419 23.98 10.16 27.27
N LEU A 420 24.50 10.04 28.50
CA LEU A 420 23.73 9.80 29.72
C LEU A 420 23.26 11.10 30.42
N ALA A 421 23.59 12.26 29.86
CA ALA A 421 23.27 13.55 30.48
C ALA A 421 21.75 13.76 30.60
N GLY A 422 21.30 14.21 31.77
CA GLY A 422 19.89 14.49 32.03
C GLY A 422 19.03 13.27 32.40
N LEU A 423 19.61 12.06 32.46
CA LEU A 423 18.90 10.90 33.00
C LEU A 423 18.62 11.08 34.49
N ILE A 424 17.36 10.93 34.88
CA ILE A 424 16.92 11.07 36.26
C ILE A 424 17.46 9.93 37.12
N GLY A 425 18.09 10.28 38.24
CA GLY A 425 18.63 9.31 39.18
C GLY A 425 19.91 8.62 38.73
N PHE A 426 20.52 9.00 37.59
CA PHE A 426 21.82 8.46 37.19
C PHE A 426 22.88 8.81 38.23
N GLY A 427 23.54 7.79 38.75
CA GLY A 427 24.47 7.88 39.89
C GLY A 427 24.92 6.48 40.32
N PRO A 428 25.79 6.33 41.34
CA PRO A 428 26.34 5.03 41.74
C PRO A 428 25.31 3.95 42.11
N SER A 429 24.08 4.35 42.45
CA SER A 429 22.97 3.45 42.78
C SER A 429 22.03 3.17 41.59
N TRP A 430 22.30 3.72 40.41
CA TRP A 430 21.44 3.54 39.24
C TRP A 430 21.62 2.12 38.70
N ASP A 431 20.52 1.36 38.63
CA ASP A 431 20.55 -0.05 38.23
C ASP A 431 20.73 -0.17 36.70
N PRO A 432 21.88 -0.69 36.21
CA PRO A 432 22.13 -0.86 34.78
C PRO A 432 21.30 -2.00 34.15
N TRP A 433 20.71 -2.88 34.94
CA TRP A 433 19.96 -4.05 34.49
C TRP A 433 18.45 -3.85 34.50
N GLN A 434 17.96 -2.81 35.17
CA GLN A 434 16.56 -2.41 35.11
C GLN A 434 16.16 -2.11 33.65
N ASN A 435 14.92 -2.45 33.32
CA ASN A 435 14.33 -2.13 32.01
C ASN A 435 14.39 -0.62 31.76
N ALA A 436 14.85 -0.23 30.58
CA ALA A 436 14.89 1.17 30.18
C ALA A 436 13.47 1.67 29.86
N THR A 437 13.11 2.83 30.41
CA THR A 437 11.82 3.45 30.10
C THR A 437 11.86 4.15 28.75
N ARG A 438 10.69 4.37 28.14
CA ARG A 438 10.55 5.11 26.87
C ARG A 438 11.14 6.51 26.97
N GLY A 439 10.99 7.17 28.11
CA GLY A 439 11.56 8.49 28.38
C GLY A 439 13.10 8.47 28.48
N GLU A 440 13.68 7.50 29.18
CA GLU A 440 15.13 7.33 29.26
C GLU A 440 15.75 7.05 27.89
N VAL A 441 15.12 6.17 27.10
CA VAL A 441 15.55 5.85 25.73
C VAL A 441 15.48 7.09 24.84
N ALA A 442 14.38 7.87 24.92
CA ALA A 442 14.25 9.12 24.19
C ALA A 442 15.36 10.12 24.57
N GLN A 443 15.65 10.28 25.86
CA GLN A 443 16.72 11.16 26.33
C GLN A 443 18.10 10.75 25.80
N MET A 444 18.43 9.45 25.86
CA MET A 444 19.73 8.94 25.37
C MET A 444 19.88 9.10 23.85
N LEU A 445 18.83 8.80 23.07
CA LEU A 445 18.86 8.98 21.61
C LEU A 445 18.93 10.46 21.21
N TRP A 446 18.23 11.34 21.94
CA TRP A 446 18.31 12.77 21.72
C TRP A 446 19.72 13.32 21.99
N ASN A 447 20.37 12.89 23.08
CA ASN A 447 21.76 13.26 23.35
C ASN A 447 22.69 12.73 22.26
N ALA A 448 22.52 11.48 21.81
CA ALA A 448 23.30 10.90 20.73
C ALA A 448 23.15 11.68 19.42
N LEU A 449 21.94 12.12 19.05
CA LEU A 449 21.70 12.95 17.87
C LEU A 449 22.45 14.29 17.92
N ARG A 450 22.62 14.87 19.11
CA ARG A 450 23.32 16.15 19.27
C ARG A 450 24.83 16.03 19.06
N LEU A 451 25.39 14.83 19.22
CA LEU A 451 26.79 14.54 18.89
C LEU A 451 27.04 14.42 17.38
N LEU A 452 25.98 14.33 16.58
CA LEU A 452 26.05 14.20 15.11
C LEU A 452 25.87 15.53 14.37
N ARG A 453 25.74 16.64 15.10
CA ARG A 453 25.50 17.99 14.54
C ARG A 453 26.78 18.76 14.29
#